data_AF-A0A3B0P2X0-F1
#
_entry.id   AF-A0A3B0P2X0-F1
#
_cell.length_a   1.000
_cell.length_b   1.000
_cell.length_c   1.000
_cell.angle_alpha   90.00
_cell.angle_beta   90.00
_cell.angle_gamma   90.00
#
_symmetry.space_group_name_H-M   'P 1'
#
loop_
_entity.id
_entity.type
_entity.pdbx_description
1 polymer ?
#
loop_
_entity_poly.entity_id
_entity_poly.type
_entity_poly.pdbx_seq_one_letter_code
_entity_poly.pdbx_strand_id
1 'polypeptide(L)' 'MLDQKKYVASDIQVLEGLDPVRVRPGMYIGSTGYKGIHHLIW' A
#
# COMPACT_ATOMS: atom_id res chain seq x y z
N MET A 1 -13.25 27.36 -14.46
CA MET A 1 -11.79 27.28 -14.70
C MET A 1 -11.34 25.89 -14.31
N LEU A 2 -10.62 25.18 -15.17
CA LEU A 2 -10.08 23.86 -14.83
C LEU A 2 -8.85 24.05 -13.95
N ASP A 3 -8.97 23.74 -12.66
CA ASP A 3 -7.86 23.74 -11.73
C ASP A 3 -6.94 22.56 -12.08
N GLN A 4 -5.78 22.87 -12.67
CA GLN A 4 -4.75 21.89 -12.99
C GLN A 4 -4.04 21.52 -11.68
N LYS A 5 -4.45 20.41 -11.05
CA LYS A 5 -3.72 19.84 -9.91
C LYS A 5 -2.28 19.55 -10.35
N LYS A 6 -1.35 20.38 -9.90
CA LYS A 6 0.08 20.19 -10.17
C LYS A 6 0.60 19.09 -9.26
N TYR A 7 1.22 18.07 -9.86
CA TYR A 7 1.98 17.07 -9.12
C TYR A 7 3.32 17.67 -8.67
N VAL A 8 3.49 17.84 -7.36
CA VAL A 8 4.64 18.47 -6.72
C VAL A 8 5.26 17.52 -5.70
N ALA A 9 6.45 17.85 -5.19
CA ALA A 9 7.20 16.95 -4.30
C ALA A 9 6.42 16.55 -3.03
N SER A 10 5.52 17.41 -2.53
CA SER A 10 4.67 17.11 -1.38
C SER A 10 3.59 16.05 -1.65
N ASP A 11 3.32 15.71 -2.91
CA ASP A 11 2.39 14.63 -3.26
C ASP A 11 3.03 13.24 -3.14
N ILE A 12 4.36 13.18 -2.98
CA ILE A 12 5.08 11.94 -2.75
C ILE A 12 5.01 11.59 -1.27
N GLN A 13 4.33 10.50 -0.95
CA GLN A 13 4.26 9.96 0.40
C GLN A 13 5.25 8.82 0.57
N VAL A 14 6.13 8.95 1.57
CA VAL A 14 6.94 7.85 2.08
C VAL A 14 6.16 7.17 3.21
N LEU A 15 5.98 5.86 3.08
CA LEU A 15 5.36 5.03 4.12
C LEU A 15 6.46 4.39 4.95
N GLU A 16 6.43 4.58 6.27
CA GLU A 16 7.47 4.12 7.18
C GLU A 16 7.03 2.92 8.01
N GLY A 17 8.01 2.19 8.56
CA GLY A 17 7.75 1.02 9.39
C GLY A 17 6.88 -0.03 8.69
N LEU A 18 5.73 -0.34 9.29
CA LEU A 18 4.79 -1.35 8.78
C LEU A 18 3.67 -0.77 7.91
N ASP A 19 3.63 0.54 7.69
CA ASP A 19 2.60 1.19 6.88
C ASP A 19 2.55 0.67 5.43
N PRO A 20 3.68 0.45 4.72
CA PRO A 20 3.66 -0.15 3.38
C PRO A 20 2.94 -1.50 3.35
N VAL A 21 3.15 -2.33 4.39
CA VAL A 21 2.56 -3.66 4.51
C VAL A 21 1.05 -3.58 4.71
N ARG A 22 0.59 -2.63 5.52
CA ARG A 22 -0.84 -2.43 5.81
C ARG A 22 -1.58 -1.83 4.61
N VAL A 23 -0.96 -0.92 3.87
CA VAL A 23 -1.56 -0.29 2.68
C VAL A 23 -1.59 -1.26 1.49
N ARG A 24 -0.56 -2.08 1.31
CA ARG A 24 -0.47 -3.04 0.19
C ARG A 24 -0.16 -4.47 0.67
N PRO A 25 -1.05 -5.10 1.46
CA PRO A 25 -0.78 -6.40 2.07
C PRO A 25 -0.55 -7.49 1.03
N GLY A 26 -1.27 -7.46 -0.10
CA GLY A 26 -1.10 -8.45 -1.18
C GLY A 26 0.32 -8.50 -1.76
N MET A 27 1.10 -7.43 -1.67
CA MET A 27 2.51 -7.44 -2.09
C MET A 27 3.38 -8.31 -1.16
N TYR A 28 3.01 -8.44 0.11
CA TYR A 28 3.77 -9.13 1.14
C TYR A 28 3.24 -10.54 1.44
N ILE A 29 1.92 -10.74 1.39
CA ILE A 29 1.27 -12.04 1.66
C ILE A 29 0.63 -12.66 0.41
N GLY A 30 0.93 -12.12 -0.78
CA GLY A 30 0.47 -12.60 -2.09
C GLY A 30 -1.02 -12.32 -2.41
N SER A 31 -1.90 -12.36 -1.41
CA SER A 31 -3.34 -12.13 -1.56
C SER A 31 -3.97 -11.68 -0.24
N THR A 32 -5.10 -10.99 -0.29
CA THR A 32 -5.93 -10.70 0.90
C THR A 32 -7.06 -11.72 1.11
N GLY A 33 -7.13 -12.77 0.29
CA GLY A 33 -8.09 -13.88 0.43
C GLY A 33 -7.56 -15.05 1.28
N TYR A 34 -8.25 -16.19 1.26
CA TYR A 34 -7.91 -17.39 2.06
C TYR A 34 -6.45 -17.82 1.95
N LYS A 35 -5.86 -17.76 0.75
CA LYS A 35 -4.43 -18.07 0.54
C LYS A 35 -3.50 -17.17 1.34
N GLY A 36 -3.82 -15.89 1.47
CA GLY A 36 -3.04 -14.92 2.25
C GLY A 36 -3.16 -15.14 3.75
N ILE A 37 -4.34 -15.52 4.24
CA ILE A 37 -4.53 -15.85 5.66
C ILE A 37 -3.69 -17.07 6.06
N HIS A 38 -3.63 -18.11 5.22
CA HIS A 38 -2.76 -19.26 5.47
C HIS A 38 -1.27 -18.88 5.51
N HIS A 39 -0.85 -17.91 4.71
CA HIS A 39 0.52 -17.38 4.72
C HIS A 39 0.91 -16.72 6.04
N LEU A 40 -0.06 -16.24 6.84
CA LEU A 40 0.22 -15.60 8.14
C LEU A 40 0.47 -16.61 9.27
N ILE A 41 0.10 -17.88 9.07
CA ILE A 41 0.12 -18.91 10.12
C ILE A 41 1.22 -19.96 9.87
N TRP A 42 1.62 -20.14 8.61
CA TRP A 42 2.68 -21.07 8.21
C TRP A 42 4.06 -20.48 8.44
#